data_AF-A0A6A5HRK1-F1
#
_entry.id   AF-A0A6A5HRK1-F1
#
_cell.length_a   1.000
_cell.length_b   1.000
_cell.length_c   1.000
_cell.angle_alpha   90.00
_cell.angle_beta   90.00
_cell.angle_gamma   90.00
#
_symmetry.space_group_name_H-M   'P 1'
#
loop_
_entity.id
_entity.type
_entity.pdbx_description
1 polymer ?
#
loop_
_entity_poly.entity_id
_entity_poly.type
_entity_poly.pdbx_seq_one_letter_code
_entity_poly.pdbx_strand_id
1 'polypeptide(L)'
;MKVQRISHIIIGLFGMILSVWMMIGCVVSWEFDFYRTIAGCIFMLCICSLTLFYLVFSNFGNDYYISLPRARQSFSGIKLYVVMFGLFHLMVGIAVVSLTRAWPFCLLLLASSFVFCADAYSCLFTDTYIFYDQRPLMNNEENSDNEIVCHVVVRRMYEKMKNTEDLPKIFKFDDEVEDYLYLKA
;
A
#
# COMPACT_ATOMS: atom_id res chain seq x y z
N MET A 1 8.51 -5.64 -21.32
CA MET A 1 7.61 -4.86 -20.44
C MET A 1 7.98 -5.16 -18.99
N LYS A 2 8.07 -4.16 -18.11
CA LYS A 2 8.27 -4.43 -16.67
C LYS A 2 6.89 -4.54 -16.02
N VAL A 3 6.60 -5.69 -15.42
CA VAL A 3 5.31 -5.93 -14.76
C VAL A 3 5.47 -5.60 -13.28
N GLN A 4 4.56 -4.79 -12.73
CA GLN A 4 4.54 -4.56 -11.27
C GLN A 4 4.12 -5.85 -10.57
N ARG A 5 4.91 -6.30 -9.60
CA ARG A 5 4.55 -7.42 -8.72
C ARG A 5 3.88 -6.89 -7.46
N ILE A 6 2.96 -7.66 -6.90
CA ILE A 6 2.33 -7.34 -5.61
C ILE A 6 3.36 -7.22 -4.48
N SER A 7 4.49 -7.92 -4.59
CA SER A 7 5.63 -7.78 -3.67
C SER A 7 6.20 -6.36 -3.66
N HIS A 8 6.26 -5.66 -4.81
CA HIS A 8 6.71 -4.27 -4.87
C HIS A 8 5.75 -3.33 -4.14
N ILE A 9 4.44 -3.53 -4.30
CA ILE A 9 3.40 -2.77 -3.60
C ILE A 9 3.54 -2.96 -2.08
N ILE A 10 3.70 -4.21 -1.64
CA ILE A 10 3.90 -4.55 -0.21
C ILE A 10 5.17 -3.88 0.33
N ILE A 11 6.30 -3.99 -0.38
CA ILE A 11 7.57 -3.37 0.03
C ILE A 11 7.44 -1.83 0.10
N GLY A 12 6.77 -1.22 -0.89
CA GLY A 12 6.48 0.21 -0.90
C GLY A 12 5.69 0.64 0.33
N LEU A 13 4.58 -0.06 0.63
CA LEU A 13 3.74 0.24 1.79
C LEU A 13 4.51 0.10 3.11
N PHE A 14 5.26 -0.99 3.31
CA PHE A 14 6.08 -1.15 4.52
C PHE A 14 7.15 -0.07 4.68
N GLY A 15 7.82 0.29 3.59
CA GLY A 15 8.82 1.34 3.60
C GLY A 15 8.23 2.72 3.91
N MET A 16 7.03 3.02 3.39
CA MET A 16 6.30 4.25 3.73
C MET A 16 5.89 4.28 5.21
N ILE A 17 5.35 3.17 5.75
CA ILE A 17 5.01 3.05 7.18
C ILE A 17 6.26 3.34 8.03
N LEU A 18 7.36 2.61 7.80
CA LEU A 18 8.58 2.78 8.58
C LEU A 18 9.09 4.23 8.54
N SER A 19 9.10 4.84 7.35
CA SER A 19 9.53 6.23 7.18
C SER A 19 8.68 7.21 8.00
N VAL A 20 7.35 7.03 7.99
CA VAL A 20 6.41 7.87 8.76
C VAL A 20 6.63 7.74 10.27
N TRP A 21 6.76 6.52 10.79
CA TRP A 21 6.99 6.30 12.22
C TRP A 21 8.31 6.87 12.69
N MET A 22 9.36 6.74 11.88
CA MET A 22 10.67 7.36 12.17
C MET A 22 10.60 8.89 12.15
N MET A 23 9.86 9.49 11.23
CA MET A 23 9.64 10.95 11.22
C MET A 23 8.92 11.43 12.48
N ILE A 24 7.86 10.73 12.92
CA ILE A 24 7.16 11.06 14.18
C ILE A 24 8.15 10.98 15.37
N GLY A 25 8.96 9.91 15.43
CA GLY A 25 9.99 9.76 16.47
C GLY A 25 11.03 10.88 16.48
N CYS A 26 11.44 11.37 15.31
CA CYS A 26 12.36 12.50 15.19
C CYS A 26 11.73 13.81 15.68
N VAL A 27 10.47 14.07 15.34
CA VAL A 27 9.75 15.26 15.82
C VAL A 27 9.62 15.25 17.35
N VAL A 28 9.26 14.10 17.92
CA VAL A 28 9.19 13.94 19.38
C VAL A 28 10.58 14.15 20.00
N SER A 29 11.64 13.56 19.43
CA SER A 29 13.01 13.73 19.94
C SER A 29 13.49 15.19 19.89
N TRP A 30 13.04 15.96 18.90
CA TRP A 30 13.32 17.39 18.78
C TRP A 30 12.78 18.21 19.95
N GLU A 31 11.58 17.89 20.44
CA GLU A 31 10.94 18.60 21.57
C GLU A 31 11.66 18.38 22.89
N PHE A 32 12.34 17.24 23.03
CA PHE A 32 13.15 16.91 24.21
C PHE A 32 14.63 17.27 24.05
N ASP A 33 15.00 17.98 22.97
CA ASP A 33 16.39 18.32 22.60
C ASP A 33 17.34 17.10 22.53
N PHE A 34 16.81 15.88 22.37
CA PHE A 34 17.60 14.66 22.27
C PHE A 34 18.26 14.56 20.91
N TYR A 35 19.61 14.62 20.89
CA TYR A 35 20.43 14.41 19.69
C TYR A 35 19.92 15.19 18.47
N ARG A 36 19.56 16.47 18.69
CA ARG A 36 18.81 17.30 17.75
C ARG A 36 19.31 17.26 16.30
N THR A 37 20.62 17.37 16.10
CA THR A 37 21.24 17.33 14.76
C THR A 37 21.08 15.95 14.10
N ILE A 38 21.26 14.88 14.86
CA ILE A 38 21.12 13.51 14.36
C ILE A 38 19.66 13.24 14.00
N ALA A 39 18.72 13.64 14.86
CA ALA A 39 17.29 13.54 14.60
C ALA A 39 16.90 14.28 13.31
N GLY A 40 17.44 15.48 13.07
CA GLY A 40 17.23 16.20 11.82
C GLY A 40 17.78 15.50 10.58
N CYS A 41 18.98 14.91 10.66
CA CYS A 41 19.54 14.11 9.56
C CYS A 41 18.67 12.88 9.26
N ILE A 42 18.23 12.16 10.29
CA ILE A 42 17.34 10.99 10.14
C ILE A 42 16.02 11.42 9.51
N PHE A 43 15.43 12.53 9.96
CA PHE A 43 14.18 13.05 9.42
C PHE A 43 14.28 13.32 7.91
N MET A 44 15.36 13.96 7.44
CA MET A 44 15.59 14.20 6.01
C MET A 44 15.76 12.90 5.22
N LEU A 45 16.48 11.92 5.77
CA LEU A 45 16.61 10.59 5.16
C LEU A 45 15.25 9.89 5.06
N CYS A 46 14.39 10.03 6.08
CA CYS A 46 13.05 9.46 6.06
C CYS A 46 12.14 10.10 5.01
N ILE A 47 12.25 11.41 4.75
CA ILE A 47 11.51 12.07 3.66
C ILE A 47 11.96 11.52 2.29
N CYS A 48 13.27 11.41 2.07
CA CYS A 48 13.80 10.82 0.85
C CYS A 48 13.34 9.37 0.68
N SER A 49 13.42 8.59 1.76
CA SER A 49 12.99 7.18 1.76
C SER A 49 11.49 7.05 1.51
N LEU A 50 10.66 7.91 2.12
CA LEU A 50 9.21 7.94 1.89
C LEU A 50 8.91 8.15 0.40
N THR A 51 9.60 9.10 -0.22
CA THR A 51 9.44 9.39 -1.65
C THR A 51 9.82 8.19 -2.52
N LEU A 52 10.95 7.55 -2.24
CA LEU A 52 11.39 6.36 -2.96
C LEU A 52 10.39 5.21 -2.84
N PHE A 53 9.91 4.92 -1.63
CA PHE A 53 8.92 3.87 -1.41
C PHE A 53 7.55 4.19 -2.00
N TYR A 54 7.18 5.48 -2.02
CA TYR A 54 5.98 5.92 -2.73
C TYR A 54 6.08 5.69 -4.24
N LEU A 55 7.24 5.92 -4.85
CA LEU A 55 7.45 5.63 -6.28
C LEU A 55 7.34 4.12 -6.57
N VAL A 56 7.89 3.27 -5.69
CA VAL A 56 7.79 1.81 -5.80
C VAL A 56 6.34 1.35 -5.67
N PHE A 57 5.58 1.94 -4.75
CA PHE A 57 4.15 1.67 -4.56
C PHE A 57 3.31 2.13 -5.76
N SER A 58 3.49 3.38 -6.19
CA SER A 58 2.69 4.05 -7.22
C SER A 58 2.95 3.56 -8.63
N ASN A 59 3.90 2.63 -8.79
CA ASN A 59 4.20 2.00 -10.07
C ASN A 59 4.61 2.98 -11.17
N PHE A 60 5.32 4.06 -10.83
CA PHE A 60 5.61 5.12 -11.77
C PHE A 60 6.39 4.59 -12.98
N GLY A 61 5.76 4.61 -14.16
CA GLY A 61 6.35 4.21 -15.43
C GLY A 61 6.07 2.77 -15.92
N ASN A 62 5.08 2.06 -15.36
CA ASN A 62 4.65 0.76 -15.88
C ASN A 62 3.23 0.82 -16.49
N ASP A 63 3.00 0.06 -17.56
CA ASP A 63 1.77 0.08 -18.37
C ASP A 63 0.58 -0.69 -17.75
N TYR A 64 0.78 -1.33 -16.60
CA TYR A 64 -0.21 -2.18 -15.93
C TYR A 64 -0.27 -1.85 -14.45
N TYR A 65 -1.47 -1.63 -13.92
CA TYR A 65 -1.68 -1.43 -12.49
C TYR A 65 -2.43 -2.60 -11.85
N ILE A 66 -2.06 -2.93 -10.62
CA ILE A 66 -2.73 -3.94 -9.79
C ILE A 66 -3.79 -3.24 -8.95
N SER A 67 -5.01 -3.78 -8.94
CA SER A 67 -6.03 -3.40 -7.95
C SER A 67 -6.55 -4.63 -7.21
N LEU A 68 -6.76 -4.44 -5.91
CA LEU A 68 -7.51 -5.39 -5.10
C LEU A 68 -8.97 -5.43 -5.55
N PRO A 69 -9.65 -6.61 -5.51
CA PRO A 69 -11.09 -6.70 -5.69
C PRO A 69 -11.80 -5.81 -4.66
N ARG A 70 -12.96 -5.23 -5.02
CA ARG A 70 -13.68 -4.27 -4.14
C ARG A 70 -13.85 -4.82 -2.72
N ALA A 71 -14.30 -6.07 -2.55
CA ALA A 71 -14.46 -6.70 -1.24
C ALA A 71 -13.16 -6.78 -0.40
N ARG A 72 -11.99 -6.82 -1.05
CA ARG A 72 -10.67 -6.93 -0.42
C ARG A 72 -10.02 -5.57 -0.16
N GLN A 73 -10.51 -4.48 -0.77
CA GLN A 73 -10.03 -3.12 -0.50
C GLN A 73 -10.24 -2.74 0.97
N SER A 74 -9.29 -2.03 1.55
CA SER A 74 -9.24 -1.71 2.99
C SER A 74 -10.51 -1.03 3.49
N PHE A 75 -11.09 -0.13 2.70
CA PHE A 75 -12.26 0.67 3.07
C PHE A 75 -13.58 0.16 2.50
N SER A 76 -13.60 -1.05 1.93
CA SER A 76 -14.85 -1.69 1.51
C SER A 76 -15.50 -2.38 2.71
N GLY A 77 -16.43 -1.67 3.36
CA GLY A 77 -17.16 -2.14 4.53
C GLY A 77 -16.38 -2.03 5.86
N ILE A 78 -16.96 -2.53 6.95
CA ILE A 78 -16.35 -2.49 8.28
C ILE A 78 -15.53 -3.77 8.48
N LYS A 79 -14.21 -3.63 8.52
CA LYS A 79 -13.27 -4.75 8.72
C LYS A 79 -12.61 -4.62 10.09
N LEU A 80 -12.54 -5.73 10.83
CA LEU A 80 -12.01 -5.74 12.20
C LEU A 80 -10.58 -5.20 12.28
N TYR A 81 -9.69 -5.58 11.36
CA TYR A 81 -8.30 -5.11 11.36
C TYR A 81 -8.20 -3.59 11.15
N VAL A 82 -9.08 -3.00 10.33
CA VAL A 82 -9.12 -1.55 10.10
C VAL A 82 -9.52 -0.83 11.38
N VAL A 83 -10.52 -1.35 12.10
CA VAL A 83 -10.92 -0.81 13.41
C VAL A 83 -9.77 -0.91 14.42
N MET A 84 -9.08 -2.06 14.48
CA MET A 84 -7.94 -2.26 15.38
C MET A 84 -6.79 -1.29 15.08
N PHE A 85 -6.43 -1.12 13.81
CA PHE A 85 -5.44 -0.11 13.42
C PHE A 85 -5.89 1.30 13.76
N GLY A 86 -7.18 1.62 13.55
CA GLY A 86 -7.73 2.92 13.88
C GLY A 86 -7.63 3.24 15.37
N LEU A 87 -7.99 2.28 16.24
CA LEU A 87 -7.84 2.43 17.69
C LEU A 87 -6.39 2.61 18.12
N PHE A 88 -5.47 1.82 17.55
CA PHE A 88 -4.04 1.96 17.81
C PHE A 88 -3.51 3.35 17.42
N HIS A 89 -3.84 3.82 16.21
CA HIS A 89 -3.42 5.16 15.74
C HIS A 89 -4.07 6.26 16.58
N LEU A 90 -5.33 6.10 17.02
CA LEU A 90 -5.98 7.06 17.91
C LEU A 90 -5.24 7.19 19.25
N MET A 91 -4.88 6.06 19.88
CA MET A 91 -4.12 6.06 21.14
C MET A 91 -2.77 6.77 20.99
N VAL A 92 -2.05 6.50 19.90
CA VAL A 92 -0.78 7.15 19.59
C VAL A 92 -0.98 8.65 19.32
N GLY A 93 -2.07 9.02 18.64
CA GLY A 93 -2.41 10.41 18.37
C GLY A 93 -2.63 11.22 19.65
N ILE A 94 -3.33 10.65 20.63
CA ILE A 94 -3.53 11.26 21.95
C ILE A 94 -2.17 11.50 22.65
N ALA A 95 -1.28 10.51 22.61
CA ALA A 95 0.07 10.64 23.17
C ALA A 95 0.87 11.74 22.47
N VAL A 96 0.86 11.79 21.14
CA VAL A 96 1.56 12.79 20.33
C VAL A 96 1.06 14.21 20.63
N VAL A 97 -0.25 14.43 20.72
CA VAL A 97 -0.84 15.74 21.08
C VAL A 97 -0.36 16.21 22.45
N SER A 98 -0.14 15.27 23.37
CA SER A 98 0.36 15.58 24.71
C SER A 98 1.87 15.84 24.76
N LEU A 99 2.63 15.30 23.80
CA LEU A 99 4.10 15.28 23.83
C LEU A 99 4.77 16.35 22.97
N THR A 100 4.14 16.82 21.88
CA THR A 100 4.77 17.76 20.94
C THR A 100 3.89 18.95 20.60
N ARG A 101 4.51 20.13 20.43
CA ARG A 101 3.84 21.34 19.92
C ARG A 101 3.54 21.22 18.43
N ALA A 102 4.32 20.42 17.69
CA ALA A 102 4.11 20.10 16.29
C ALA A 102 3.05 18.99 16.05
N TRP A 103 2.13 18.79 17.01
CA TRP A 103 1.09 17.76 16.93
C TRP A 103 0.27 17.77 15.63
N PRO A 104 -0.08 18.90 14.98
CA PRO A 104 -0.90 18.84 13.76
C PRO A 104 -0.16 18.11 12.63
N PHE A 105 1.15 18.34 12.51
CA PHE A 105 1.99 17.66 11.52
C PHE A 105 2.09 16.16 11.81
N CYS A 106 2.31 15.79 13.08
CA CYS A 106 2.37 14.39 13.47
C CYS A 106 1.04 13.67 13.30
N LEU A 107 -0.11 14.34 13.49
CA LEU A 107 -1.43 13.73 13.21
C LEU A 107 -1.65 13.47 11.72
N LEU A 108 -1.19 14.36 10.83
CA LEU A 108 -1.26 14.13 9.38
C LEU A 108 -0.42 12.91 8.99
N LEU A 109 0.81 12.83 9.52
CA LEU A 109 1.68 11.68 9.35
C LEU A 109 1.00 10.40 9.87
N LEU A 110 0.43 10.44 11.07
CA LEU A 110 -0.24 9.29 11.67
C LEU A 110 -1.48 8.84 10.87
N ALA A 111 -2.28 9.78 10.36
CA ALA A 111 -3.40 9.47 9.49
C ALA A 111 -2.95 8.81 8.17
N SER A 112 -1.84 9.26 7.58
CA SER A 112 -1.27 8.60 6.40
C SER A 112 -0.77 7.18 6.71
N SER A 113 -0.10 6.99 7.85
CA SER A 113 0.34 5.67 8.34
C SER A 113 -0.84 4.71 8.53
N PHE A 114 -1.96 5.20 9.03
CA PHE A 114 -3.16 4.38 9.20
C PHE A 114 -3.63 3.79 7.86
N VAL A 115 -3.70 4.63 6.81
CA VAL A 115 -4.07 4.19 5.46
C VAL A 115 -3.05 3.17 4.95
N PHE A 116 -1.76 3.45 5.07
CA PHE A 116 -0.71 2.53 4.63
C PHE A 116 -0.75 1.19 5.37
N CYS A 117 -1.03 1.17 6.68
CA CYS A 117 -1.17 -0.06 7.46
C CYS A 117 -2.37 -0.89 7.01
N ALA A 118 -3.52 -0.24 6.77
CA ALA A 118 -4.72 -0.92 6.30
C ALA A 118 -4.49 -1.53 4.91
N ASP A 119 -3.87 -0.77 4.00
CA ASP A 119 -3.55 -1.23 2.64
C ASP A 119 -2.47 -2.32 2.65
N ALA A 120 -1.44 -2.20 3.49
CA ALA A 120 -0.40 -3.24 3.65
C ALA A 120 -1.03 -4.56 4.12
N TYR A 121 -1.92 -4.49 5.10
CA TYR A 121 -2.64 -5.66 5.58
C TYR A 121 -3.51 -6.28 4.48
N SER A 122 -4.28 -5.45 3.78
CA SER A 122 -5.10 -5.90 2.65
C SER A 122 -4.24 -6.59 1.58
N CYS A 123 -3.07 -6.05 1.22
CA CYS A 123 -2.16 -6.63 0.23
C CYS A 123 -1.51 -7.94 0.72
N LEU A 124 -1.11 -8.02 1.99
CA LEU A 124 -0.49 -9.21 2.56
C LEU A 124 -1.43 -10.40 2.59
N PHE A 125 -2.68 -10.14 2.98
CA PHE A 125 -3.70 -11.15 3.20
C PHE A 125 -4.68 -11.28 2.03
N THR A 126 -4.40 -10.66 0.88
CA THR A 126 -5.18 -10.91 -0.33
C THR A 126 -4.86 -12.28 -0.89
N ASP A 127 -5.93 -12.99 -1.23
CA ASP A 127 -5.95 -14.25 -1.96
C ASP A 127 -5.96 -14.04 -3.47
N THR A 128 -6.60 -12.95 -3.91
CA THR A 128 -6.76 -12.59 -5.32
C THR A 128 -6.49 -11.11 -5.55
N TYR A 129 -6.00 -10.79 -6.74
CA TYR A 129 -5.86 -9.43 -7.25
C TYR A 129 -6.15 -9.39 -8.75
N ILE A 130 -6.47 -8.21 -9.27
CA ILE A 130 -6.86 -8.01 -10.67
C ILE A 130 -5.79 -7.15 -11.35
N PHE A 131 -5.31 -7.60 -12.52
CA PHE A 131 -4.51 -6.76 -13.42
C PHE A 131 -5.43 -6.00 -14.38
N TYR A 132 -5.21 -4.70 -14.46
CA TYR A 132 -5.84 -3.83 -15.45
C TYR A 132 -4.78 -3.35 -16.44
N ASP A 133 -5.16 -3.27 -17.73
CA ASP A 133 -4.37 -2.58 -18.75
C ASP A 133 -4.55 -1.08 -18.57
N GLN A 134 -3.46 -0.32 -18.53
CA GLN A 134 -3.56 1.13 -18.52
C GLN A 134 -3.64 1.62 -19.97
N ARG A 135 -4.83 1.54 -20.58
CA ARG A 135 -5.18 2.39 -21.74
C ARG A 135 -6.64 2.84 -21.62
N PRO A 136 -6.87 4.16 -21.73
CA PRO A 136 -6.68 4.78 -23.02
C PRO A 136 -5.74 5.99 -22.97
N LEU A 137 -4.89 6.10 -23.99
CA LEU A 137 -4.42 7.41 -24.45
C LEU A 137 -5.67 8.29 -24.65
N MET A 138 -5.60 9.55 -24.25
CA MET A 138 -6.57 10.60 -24.58
C MET A 138 -7.00 10.49 -26.05
N ASN A 139 -8.10 9.81 -26.31
CA ASN A 139 -8.98 9.99 -27.45
C ASN A 139 -10.14 9.02 -27.31
N ASN A 140 -11.33 9.60 -27.37
CA ASN A 140 -12.65 8.98 -27.41
C ASN A 140 -13.31 8.86 -26.04
N GLU A 141 -14.07 9.92 -25.79
CA GLU A 141 -15.26 9.96 -24.97
C GLU A 141 -16.13 8.71 -25.19
N GLU A 142 -16.80 8.31 -24.10
CA GLU A 142 -17.87 7.30 -24.03
C GLU A 142 -17.44 5.82 -24.18
N ASN A 143 -17.42 5.12 -23.03
CA ASN A 143 -17.11 3.70 -22.80
C ASN A 143 -15.63 3.34 -22.61
N SER A 144 -15.13 3.49 -21.38
CA SER A 144 -13.90 2.79 -20.96
C SER A 144 -14.15 2.08 -19.62
N ASP A 145 -14.94 1.00 -19.66
CA ASP A 145 -14.79 -0.05 -18.66
C ASP A 145 -13.36 -0.58 -18.82
N ASN A 146 -12.48 -0.32 -17.85
CA ASN A 146 -11.10 -0.81 -17.89
C ASN A 146 -11.13 -2.33 -18.11
N GLU A 147 -10.64 -2.79 -19.27
CA GLU A 147 -10.72 -4.19 -19.65
C GLU A 147 -9.88 -5.02 -18.67
N ILE A 148 -10.54 -5.92 -17.93
CA ILE A 148 -9.89 -6.80 -16.96
C ILE A 148 -8.96 -7.75 -17.74
N VAL A 149 -7.65 -7.59 -17.59
CA VAL A 149 -6.65 -8.37 -18.34
C VAL A 149 -6.57 -9.80 -17.82
N CYS A 150 -6.55 -9.95 -16.49
CA CYS A 150 -6.46 -11.25 -15.85
C CYS A 150 -6.82 -11.16 -14.36
N HIS A 151 -7.56 -12.16 -13.87
CA HIS A 151 -7.66 -12.43 -12.44
C HIS A 151 -6.45 -13.24 -11.99
N VAL A 152 -5.77 -12.77 -10.95
CA VAL A 152 -4.58 -13.40 -10.42
C VAL A 152 -4.80 -13.91 -9.01
N VAL A 153 -4.34 -15.12 -8.77
CA VAL A 153 -4.45 -15.81 -7.50
C VAL A 153 -3.06 -15.94 -6.91
N VAL A 154 -2.92 -15.56 -5.64
CA VAL A 154 -1.64 -15.67 -4.94
C VAL A 154 -1.45 -17.11 -4.48
N ARG A 155 -0.46 -17.82 -5.04
CA ARG A 155 -0.26 -19.27 -4.80
C ARG A 155 -0.17 -19.63 -3.31
N ARG A 156 0.54 -18.81 -2.52
CA ARG A 156 0.71 -19.00 -1.07
C ARG A 156 -0.60 -18.94 -0.25
N MET A 157 -1.64 -18.31 -0.80
CA MET A 157 -2.95 -18.15 -0.17
C MET A 157 -3.95 -19.17 -0.70
N TYR A 158 -3.79 -19.60 -1.94
CA TYR A 158 -4.56 -20.70 -2.54
C TYR A 158 -4.47 -21.98 -1.71
N GLU A 159 -3.28 -22.36 -1.25
CA GLU A 159 -3.06 -23.55 -0.40
C GLU A 159 -3.78 -23.47 0.96
N LYS A 160 -4.14 -22.26 1.41
CA LYS A 160 -4.80 -22.01 2.69
C LYS A 160 -6.30 -21.75 2.53
N MET A 161 -6.80 -21.79 1.30
CA MET A 161 -8.18 -21.44 0.97
C MET A 161 -9.12 -22.59 1.33
N LYS A 162 -10.10 -22.31 2.18
CA LYS A 162 -11.05 -23.32 2.67
C LYS A 162 -12.14 -23.67 1.65
N ASN A 163 -12.48 -22.72 0.77
CA ASN A 163 -13.49 -22.86 -0.28
C ASN A 163 -12.90 -22.39 -1.61
N THR A 164 -12.61 -23.33 -2.49
CA THR A 164 -12.10 -23.06 -3.84
C THR A 164 -13.19 -22.55 -4.81
N GLU A 165 -14.45 -22.58 -4.40
CA GLU A 165 -15.62 -22.15 -5.20
C GLU A 165 -15.74 -20.62 -5.31
N ASP A 166 -15.08 -19.85 -4.43
CA ASP A 166 -15.07 -18.38 -4.45
C ASP A 166 -14.05 -17.80 -5.45
N LEU A 167 -13.26 -18.65 -6.12
CA LEU A 167 -12.28 -18.23 -7.11
C LEU A 167 -12.95 -17.86 -8.44
N PRO A 168 -12.42 -16.84 -9.15
CA PRO A 168 -12.86 -16.55 -10.51
C PRO A 168 -12.64 -17.78 -11.41
N LYS A 169 -13.60 -18.07 -12.31
CA LYS A 169 -13.59 -19.27 -13.15
C LYS A 169 -12.35 -19.41 -14.06
N ILE A 170 -11.69 -18.29 -14.35
CA ILE A 170 -10.47 -18.21 -15.15
C ILE A 170 -9.48 -17.33 -14.38
N PHE A 171 -8.36 -17.92 -13.95
CA PHE A 171 -7.31 -17.20 -13.24
C PHE A 171 -5.92 -17.72 -13.60
N LYS A 172 -4.89 -16.93 -13.27
CA LYS A 172 -3.48 -17.33 -13.32
C LYS A 172 -2.84 -17.17 -11.95
N PHE A 173 -1.78 -17.93 -11.68
CA PHE A 173 -1.01 -17.72 -10.45
C PHE A 173 -0.05 -16.55 -10.59
N ASP A 174 0.25 -15.89 -9.47
CA ASP A 174 1.09 -14.70 -9.41
C ASP A 174 2.52 -14.89 -9.96
N ASP A 175 3.02 -16.13 -9.94
CA ASP A 175 4.30 -16.54 -10.54
C ASP A 175 4.24 -16.81 -12.04
N GLU A 176 3.06 -17.09 -12.60
CA GLU A 176 2.85 -17.45 -14.02
C GLU A 176 2.35 -16.26 -14.87
N VAL A 177 1.97 -15.15 -14.23
CA VAL A 177 1.39 -13.99 -14.92
C VAL A 177 2.40 -13.24 -15.77
N GLU A 178 3.67 -13.23 -15.37
CA GLU A 178 4.71 -12.54 -16.11
C GLU A 178 4.94 -13.20 -17.48
N ASP A 179 5.07 -14.53 -17.52
CA ASP A 179 5.19 -15.30 -18.76
C ASP A 179 3.98 -15.10 -19.68
N TYR A 180 2.78 -15.00 -19.11
CA TYR A 180 1.57 -14.73 -19.88
C TYR A 180 1.54 -13.33 -20.50
N LEU A 181 1.95 -12.30 -19.76
CA LEU A 181 1.99 -10.93 -20.26
C LEU A 181 3.09 -10.78 -21.34
N TYR A 182 4.21 -11.49 -21.20
CA TYR A 182 5.26 -11.54 -22.23
C TYR A 182 4.80 -12.24 -23.52
N LEU A 183 3.93 -13.25 -23.43
CA LEU A 183 3.39 -13.95 -24.60
C LEU A 183 2.27 -13.18 -25.33
N LYS A 184 1.66 -12.19 -24.67
CA LYS A 184 0.57 -11.36 -25.23
C LYS A 184 1.08 -10.05 -25.88
N ALA A 185 2.33 -9.65 -25.59
CA ALA A 185 3.00 -8.46 -26.11
C ALA A 185 3.73 -8.72 -27.43
#